data_AF-A0A2S5B9V7-F1
#
_entry.id   AF-A0A2S5B9V7-F1
#
_cell.length_a   1.000
_cell.length_b   1.000
_cell.length_c   1.000
_cell.angle_alpha   90.00
_cell.angle_beta   90.00
_cell.angle_gamma   90.00
#
_symmetry.space_group_name_H-M   'P 1'
#
loop_
_entity.id
_entity.type
_entity.pdbx_description
1 polymer ?
#
loop_
_entity_poly.entity_id
_entity_poly.type
_entity_poly.pdbx_seq_one_letter_code
_entity_poly.pdbx_strand_id
1 'polypeptide(L)'
;MAMMLRALARTGTTLAPAPVAPHRLANIYTAVTAVRSSTATGTWSHGRYLTSSRIANERASSSIGSGQGGRADKDKRLRDKEREAKEKLKAKELRTKEKERKDKEKEKKQLQRVRDKEKREKEKEKRVRDRERARAAREKTKATETKSKTRSILRLPKVPQNTWQIFLEEYITEKKQQLGPGEKLPSVTVLTKDAVPRYRSLEGAEKQALQDRYQAARDAYPAILDAWQKTLTPEMIRKENVVRANRRRLGLSRKRALRIDGEPKKPLTPFFRFCNEIRAEGANSSVLQGETDITKQSQLLARAWKALSLEELKPYQDAYAGAQEQYKRDMAEWSAEQERTAQLSA
;
A
#
# COMPACT_ATOMS: atom_id res chain seq x y z
N MET A 1 75.93 -6.02 -25.20
CA MET A 1 76.26 -5.20 -24.01
C MET A 1 74.96 -4.99 -23.25
N ALA A 2 74.53 -5.93 -22.42
CA ALA A 2 75.02 -6.22 -21.06
C ALA A 2 74.77 -5.06 -20.07
N MET A 3 74.10 -5.42 -18.97
CA MET A 3 73.88 -4.67 -17.72
C MET A 3 72.63 -3.76 -17.70
N MET A 4 71.76 -3.75 -16.68
CA MET A 4 71.80 -4.40 -15.37
C MET A 4 70.40 -4.38 -14.74
N LEU A 5 70.10 -5.46 -14.02
CA LEU A 5 68.99 -5.63 -13.08
C LEU A 5 69.02 -4.59 -11.95
N ARG A 6 67.85 -4.12 -11.51
CA ARG A 6 67.67 -3.72 -10.11
C ARG A 6 66.25 -4.00 -9.63
N ALA A 7 66.13 -5.14 -8.95
CA ALA A 7 65.02 -5.47 -8.08
C ALA A 7 65.16 -4.68 -6.77
N LEU A 8 64.07 -4.07 -6.30
CA LEU A 8 63.95 -3.60 -4.93
C LEU A 8 62.66 -4.17 -4.34
N ALA A 9 62.85 -5.19 -3.51
CA ALA A 9 61.87 -5.70 -2.59
C ALA A 9 61.54 -4.62 -1.55
N ARG A 10 60.25 -4.37 -1.31
CA ARG A 10 59.77 -3.68 -0.11
C ARG A 10 58.87 -4.64 0.66
N THR A 11 59.45 -5.25 1.68
CA THR A 11 58.76 -5.87 2.81
C THR A 11 58.13 -4.76 3.65
N GLY A 12 56.80 -4.69 3.65
CA GLY A 12 56.00 -3.79 4.47
C GLY A 12 55.04 -4.60 5.35
N THR A 13 55.46 -4.78 6.59
CA THR A 13 54.80 -5.51 7.67
C THR A 13 53.53 -4.80 8.15
N THR A 14 52.45 -5.58 8.24
CA THR A 14 51.26 -5.53 9.12
C THR A 14 50.76 -4.17 9.67
N LEU A 15 49.49 -3.86 9.38
CA LEU A 15 48.55 -3.43 10.42
C LEU A 15 47.12 -3.80 10.01
N ALA A 16 46.53 -4.75 10.74
CA ALA A 16 45.13 -5.15 10.59
C ALA A 16 44.20 -4.09 11.22
N PRO A 17 43.12 -3.64 10.55
CA PRO A 17 42.10 -2.84 11.20
C PRO A 17 41.15 -3.72 12.02
N ALA A 18 40.95 -3.34 13.29
CA ALA A 18 40.07 -3.98 14.26
C ALA A 18 38.59 -4.02 13.80
N PRO A 19 37.81 -5.03 14.24
CA PRO A 19 36.40 -5.16 13.87
C PRO A 19 35.52 -4.12 14.57
N VAL A 20 34.90 -3.24 13.78
CA VAL A 20 33.87 -2.31 14.25
C VAL A 20 32.59 -3.09 14.54
N ALA A 21 32.20 -3.13 15.82
CA ALA A 21 30.97 -3.75 16.28
C ALA A 21 29.73 -2.99 15.75
N PRO A 22 28.66 -3.69 15.34
CA PRO A 22 27.43 -3.04 14.88
C PRO A 22 26.65 -2.44 16.06
N HIS A 23 26.40 -1.13 16.00
CA HIS A 23 25.46 -0.45 16.90
C HIS A 23 24.07 -1.10 16.81
N ARG A 24 23.66 -1.75 17.89
CA ARG A 24 22.29 -2.22 18.12
C ARG A 24 21.37 -1.00 18.29
N LEU A 25 20.52 -0.75 17.31
CA LEU A 25 19.38 0.16 17.47
C LEU A 25 18.32 -0.56 18.31
N ALA A 26 18.20 -0.13 19.57
CA ALA A 26 17.15 -0.55 20.47
C ALA A 26 15.80 0.00 19.96
N ASN A 27 14.90 -0.92 19.63
CA ASN A 27 13.49 -0.65 19.35
C ASN A 27 12.81 -0.23 20.66
N ILE A 28 12.53 1.06 20.82
CA ILE A 28 11.69 1.57 21.92
C ILE A 28 10.25 1.61 21.39
N TYR A 29 9.49 0.54 21.66
CA TYR A 29 8.04 0.54 21.54
C TYR A 29 7.47 1.30 22.75
N THR A 30 7.01 2.53 22.55
CA THR A 30 6.23 3.28 23.53
C THR A 30 4.80 2.74 23.56
N ALA A 31 4.48 1.95 24.58
CA ALA A 31 3.11 1.58 24.93
C ALA A 31 2.42 2.78 25.60
N VAL A 32 1.37 3.32 24.96
CA VAL A 32 0.50 4.34 25.56
C VAL A 32 -0.57 3.62 26.35
N THR A 33 -0.37 3.52 27.67
CA THR A 33 -1.39 3.21 28.66
C THR A 33 -2.17 4.49 29.00
N ALA A 34 -3.46 4.54 28.69
CA ALA A 34 -4.37 5.57 29.17
C ALA A 34 -5.36 4.94 30.16
N VAL A 35 -5.01 5.01 31.45
CA VAL A 35 -5.94 4.94 32.57
C VAL A 35 -6.49 6.36 32.76
N ARG A 36 -7.81 6.55 32.67
CA ARG A 36 -8.51 7.63 33.36
C ARG A 36 -9.80 7.09 33.95
N SER A 37 -9.81 7.10 35.27
CA SER A 37 -10.91 6.88 36.16
C SER A 37 -11.76 8.16 36.34
N SER A 38 -12.99 7.92 36.80
CA SER A 38 -13.71 8.69 37.83
C SER A 38 -14.80 9.68 37.42
N THR A 39 -16.01 9.28 37.86
CA THR A 39 -17.06 10.04 38.57
C THR A 39 -17.84 11.14 37.85
N ALA A 40 -19.15 10.91 37.73
CA ALA A 40 -20.15 11.87 38.19
C ALA A 40 -21.43 11.14 38.61
N THR A 41 -21.82 11.37 39.85
CA THR A 41 -23.05 10.97 40.55
C THR A 41 -24.27 11.68 39.99
N GLY A 42 -25.43 11.00 39.99
CA GLY A 42 -26.72 11.60 39.64
C GLY A 42 -27.88 10.74 40.14
N THR A 43 -28.24 10.96 41.40
CA THR A 43 -29.43 10.45 42.08
C THR A 43 -30.72 10.94 41.42
N TRP A 44 -31.75 10.09 41.31
CA TRP A 44 -33.15 10.54 41.45
C TRP A 44 -34.10 9.38 41.83
N SER A 45 -34.48 9.43 43.11
CA SER A 45 -35.85 9.54 43.60
C SER A 45 -36.85 8.40 43.31
N HIS A 46 -37.03 7.57 44.33
CA HIS A 46 -38.22 6.75 44.53
C HIS A 46 -39.43 7.63 44.86
N GLY A 47 -40.48 7.57 44.04
CA GLY A 47 -41.80 8.11 44.36
C GLY A 47 -42.80 6.98 44.60
N ARG A 48 -42.92 6.54 45.85
CA ARG A 48 -44.05 5.72 46.33
C ARG A 48 -45.12 6.67 46.86
N TYR A 49 -46.29 6.70 46.23
CA TYR A 49 -47.50 7.19 46.87
C TYR A 49 -48.42 6.00 47.16
N LEU A 50 -48.56 5.74 48.46
CA LEU A 50 -49.67 5.01 49.04
C LEU A 50 -50.90 5.93 49.02
N THR A 51 -52.05 5.42 48.59
CA THR A 51 -53.33 5.83 49.16
C THR A 51 -54.18 4.59 49.43
N SER A 52 -54.65 4.54 50.66
CA SER A 52 -55.39 3.47 51.32
C SER A 52 -56.84 3.91 51.47
N SER A 53 -57.77 2.98 51.30
CA SER A 53 -59.16 3.04 51.78
C SER A 53 -59.61 1.58 51.77
N ARG A 54 -59.45 0.78 52.84
CA ARG A 54 -60.03 0.84 54.19
C ARG A 54 -61.56 0.86 54.15
N ILE A 55 -62.14 0.11 55.10
CA ILE A 55 -63.57 0.01 55.45
C ILE A 55 -64.30 -1.06 54.61
N ALA A 56 -64.96 -2.07 55.17
CA ALA A 56 -65.06 -2.50 56.55
C ALA A 56 -65.37 -3.99 56.60
N ASN A 57 -64.78 -4.59 57.61
CA ASN A 57 -65.26 -5.74 58.35
C ASN A 57 -66.71 -5.50 58.76
N GLU A 58 -67.65 -6.37 58.39
CA GLU A 58 -68.80 -6.63 59.25
C GLU A 58 -69.64 -7.82 58.77
N ARG A 59 -70.14 -8.54 59.78
CA ARG A 59 -71.23 -9.52 59.77
C ARG A 59 -70.86 -10.93 59.32
N ALA A 60 -71.31 -11.97 60.00
CA ALA A 60 -72.04 -12.05 61.25
C ALA A 60 -71.92 -13.49 61.72
N SER A 61 -71.71 -13.63 63.02
CA SER A 61 -72.16 -14.77 63.81
C SER A 61 -73.68 -14.93 63.65
N SER A 62 -74.10 -16.03 63.04
CA SER A 62 -75.43 -16.64 63.18
C SER A 62 -75.27 -18.14 62.89
N SER A 63 -75.18 -19.00 63.90
CA SER A 63 -76.31 -19.55 64.65
C SER A 63 -77.44 -20.01 63.73
N ILE A 64 -77.45 -21.31 63.43
CA ILE A 64 -78.56 -22.19 63.00
C ILE A 64 -77.93 -23.60 63.09
N GLY A 65 -78.30 -24.48 64.01
CA GLY A 65 -79.56 -24.55 64.76
C GLY A 65 -80.69 -24.95 63.81
N SER A 66 -80.79 -26.26 63.55
CA SER A 66 -81.98 -27.04 63.11
C SER A 66 -83.20 -26.30 62.54
N GLY A 67 -83.68 -26.69 61.36
CA GLY A 67 -85.07 -26.38 60.95
C GLY A 67 -85.36 -26.49 59.45
N GLN A 68 -86.48 -27.11 59.09
CA GLN A 68 -86.89 -27.61 57.76
C GLN A 68 -87.59 -26.58 56.82
N GLY A 69 -87.68 -26.93 55.51
CA GLY A 69 -88.77 -26.53 54.57
C GLY A 69 -88.52 -25.26 53.71
N GLY A 70 -89.06 -25.04 52.49
CA GLY A 70 -89.96 -25.77 51.58
C GLY A 70 -89.69 -25.36 50.11
N ARG A 71 -90.37 -25.99 49.13
CA ARG A 71 -89.77 -26.44 47.85
C ARG A 71 -90.07 -25.62 46.58
N ALA A 72 -91.14 -24.81 46.53
CA ALA A 72 -91.65 -24.23 45.28
C ALA A 72 -91.06 -22.84 44.90
N ASP A 73 -90.88 -21.93 45.86
CA ASP A 73 -90.23 -20.62 45.63
C ASP A 73 -88.74 -20.75 45.29
N LYS A 74 -88.14 -21.87 45.73
CA LYS A 74 -86.80 -22.29 45.31
C LYS A 74 -86.75 -22.49 43.80
N ASP A 75 -87.81 -22.99 43.17
CA ASP A 75 -87.77 -23.55 41.82
C ASP A 75 -87.79 -22.49 40.69
N LYS A 76 -88.58 -21.41 40.84
CA LYS A 76 -88.56 -20.28 39.88
C LYS A 76 -87.28 -19.45 40.01
N ARG A 77 -86.83 -19.20 41.24
CA ARG A 77 -85.54 -18.56 41.52
C ARG A 77 -84.37 -19.38 40.97
N LEU A 78 -84.46 -20.71 40.97
CA LEU A 78 -83.46 -21.59 40.36
C LEU A 78 -83.41 -21.43 38.83
N ARG A 79 -84.56 -21.38 38.14
CA ARG A 79 -84.60 -21.23 36.66
C ARG A 79 -84.09 -19.89 36.15
N ASP A 80 -84.42 -18.79 36.83
CA ASP A 80 -83.94 -17.46 36.42
C ASP A 80 -82.46 -17.26 36.78
N LYS A 81 -82.00 -17.82 37.91
CA LYS A 81 -80.56 -17.95 38.20
C LYS A 81 -79.84 -18.80 37.16
N GLU A 82 -80.47 -19.86 36.65
CA GLU A 82 -79.88 -20.71 35.62
C GLU A 82 -79.77 -19.99 34.27
N ARG A 83 -80.78 -19.18 33.88
CA ARG A 83 -80.73 -18.35 32.67
C ARG A 83 -79.68 -17.24 32.78
N GLU A 84 -79.64 -16.53 33.90
CA GLU A 84 -78.59 -15.55 34.16
C GLU A 84 -77.20 -16.21 34.21
N ALA A 85 -77.08 -17.43 34.78
CA ALA A 85 -75.83 -18.17 34.78
C ALA A 85 -75.40 -18.55 33.36
N LYS A 86 -76.34 -18.99 32.51
CA LYS A 86 -76.08 -19.30 31.09
C LYS A 86 -75.70 -18.05 30.29
N GLU A 87 -76.33 -16.90 30.52
CA GLU A 87 -75.96 -15.64 29.88
C GLU A 87 -74.61 -15.12 30.37
N LYS A 88 -74.33 -15.20 31.68
CA LYS A 88 -73.02 -14.86 32.26
C LYS A 88 -71.92 -15.80 31.72
N LEU A 89 -72.21 -17.08 31.50
CA LEU A 89 -71.30 -18.03 30.87
C LEU A 89 -71.04 -17.68 29.40
N LYS A 90 -72.10 -17.40 28.61
CA LYS A 90 -71.95 -16.96 27.20
C LYS A 90 -71.21 -15.63 27.09
N ALA A 91 -71.47 -14.67 27.97
CA ALA A 91 -70.76 -13.39 28.01
C ALA A 91 -69.29 -13.56 28.42
N LYS A 92 -68.98 -14.47 29.35
CA LYS A 92 -67.60 -14.85 29.69
C LYS A 92 -66.89 -15.50 28.49
N GLU A 93 -67.56 -16.40 27.78
CA GLU A 93 -67.01 -17.08 26.60
C GLU A 93 -66.77 -16.13 25.41
N LEU A 94 -67.66 -15.16 25.18
CA LEU A 94 -67.44 -14.12 24.17
C LEU A 94 -66.27 -13.20 24.55
N ARG A 95 -66.14 -12.85 25.84
CA ARG A 95 -65.01 -12.05 26.34
C ARG A 95 -63.67 -12.80 26.26
N THR A 96 -63.65 -14.12 26.50
CA THR A 96 -62.43 -14.92 26.32
C THR A 96 -62.05 -15.04 24.85
N LYS A 97 -63.01 -15.30 23.96
CA LYS A 97 -62.80 -15.31 22.50
C LYS A 97 -62.29 -13.97 21.96
N GLU A 98 -62.83 -12.85 22.45
CA GLU A 98 -62.36 -11.51 22.07
C GLU A 98 -60.94 -11.23 22.57
N LYS A 99 -60.62 -11.64 23.81
CA LYS A 99 -59.27 -11.53 24.37
C LYS A 99 -58.26 -12.35 23.57
N GLU A 100 -58.59 -13.61 23.23
CA GLU A 100 -57.76 -14.46 22.37
C GLU A 100 -57.53 -13.87 20.99
N ARG A 101 -58.54 -13.25 20.37
CA ARG A 101 -58.37 -12.55 19.08
C ARG A 101 -57.41 -11.36 19.19
N LYS A 102 -57.54 -10.55 20.25
CA LYS A 102 -56.65 -9.40 20.51
C LYS A 102 -55.21 -9.85 20.81
N ASP A 103 -55.03 -10.96 21.51
CA ASP A 103 -53.71 -11.50 21.82
C ASP A 103 -53.05 -12.11 20.57
N LYS A 104 -53.80 -12.84 19.73
CA LYS A 104 -53.33 -13.31 18.41
C LYS A 104 -52.97 -12.14 17.46
N GLU A 105 -53.74 -11.06 17.48
CA GLU A 105 -53.43 -9.86 16.68
C GLU A 105 -52.14 -9.16 17.17
N LYS A 106 -51.96 -9.04 18.49
CA LYS A 106 -50.72 -8.53 19.08
C LYS A 106 -49.52 -9.40 18.74
N GLU A 107 -49.65 -10.72 18.82
CA GLU A 107 -48.60 -11.68 18.46
C GLU A 107 -48.23 -11.56 16.98
N LYS A 108 -49.22 -11.49 16.08
CA LYS A 108 -49.00 -11.26 14.65
C LYS A 108 -48.27 -9.93 14.38
N LYS A 109 -48.66 -8.86 15.09
CA LYS A 109 -48.00 -7.55 15.00
C LYS A 109 -46.58 -7.56 15.55
N GLN A 110 -46.32 -8.31 16.63
CA GLN A 110 -44.97 -8.52 17.16
C GLN A 110 -44.09 -9.31 16.18
N LEU A 111 -44.61 -10.41 15.62
CA LEU A 111 -43.89 -11.21 14.62
C LEU A 111 -43.56 -10.40 13.37
N GLN A 112 -44.49 -9.57 12.90
CA GLN A 112 -44.26 -8.68 11.76
C GLN A 112 -43.15 -7.66 12.06
N ARG A 113 -43.13 -7.06 13.26
CA ARG A 113 -42.06 -6.14 13.69
C ARG A 113 -40.69 -6.81 13.74
N VAL A 114 -40.62 -8.05 14.23
CA VAL A 114 -39.38 -8.84 14.25
C VAL A 114 -38.88 -9.10 12.83
N ARG A 115 -39.78 -9.52 11.92
CA ARG A 115 -39.46 -9.77 10.51
C ARG A 115 -38.98 -8.51 9.79
N ASP A 116 -39.62 -7.37 10.04
CA ASP A 116 -39.23 -6.09 9.42
C ASP A 116 -37.89 -5.58 9.99
N LYS A 117 -37.63 -5.80 11.28
CA LYS A 117 -36.32 -5.52 11.89
C LYS A 117 -35.22 -6.41 11.28
N GLU A 118 -35.47 -7.70 11.12
CA GLU A 118 -34.55 -8.65 10.50
C GLU A 118 -34.24 -8.27 9.04
N LYS A 119 -35.26 -7.89 8.25
CA LYS A 119 -35.07 -7.39 6.87
C LYS A 119 -34.19 -6.15 6.82
N ARG A 120 -34.42 -5.17 7.72
CA ARG A 120 -33.61 -3.95 7.80
C ARG A 120 -32.16 -4.26 8.17
N GLU A 121 -31.92 -5.18 9.09
CA GLU A 121 -30.55 -5.59 9.45
C GLU A 121 -29.86 -6.34 8.29
N LYS A 122 -30.55 -7.25 7.60
CA LYS A 122 -30.02 -7.92 6.40
C LYS A 122 -29.68 -6.92 5.27
N GLU A 123 -30.53 -5.91 5.07
CA GLU A 123 -30.29 -4.86 4.09
C GLU A 123 -29.07 -4.00 4.46
N LYS A 124 -28.94 -3.62 5.74
CA LYS A 124 -27.76 -2.91 6.24
C LYS A 124 -26.49 -3.74 6.04
N GLU A 125 -26.51 -5.02 6.39
CA GLU A 125 -25.37 -5.92 6.22
C GLU A 125 -24.96 -6.02 4.74
N LYS A 126 -25.94 -6.18 3.83
CA LYS A 126 -25.68 -6.18 2.39
C LYS A 126 -25.04 -4.87 1.93
N ARG A 127 -25.55 -3.72 2.37
CA ARG A 127 -24.97 -2.40 2.03
C ARG A 127 -23.54 -2.23 2.53
N VAL A 128 -23.23 -2.72 3.73
CA VAL A 128 -21.86 -2.72 4.27
C VAL A 128 -20.96 -3.60 3.40
N ARG A 129 -21.40 -4.82 3.09
CA ARG A 129 -20.66 -5.77 2.24
C ARG A 129 -20.39 -5.20 0.84
N ASP A 130 -21.37 -4.57 0.22
CA ASP A 130 -21.22 -3.96 -1.11
C ASP A 130 -20.28 -2.75 -1.06
N ARG A 131 -20.34 -1.94 0.01
CA ARG A 131 -19.41 -0.83 0.24
C ARG A 131 -17.97 -1.31 0.43
N GLU A 132 -17.77 -2.40 1.18
CA GLU A 132 -16.46 -3.01 1.37
C GLU A 132 -15.91 -3.61 0.07
N ARG A 133 -16.74 -4.31 -0.71
CA ARG A 133 -16.37 -4.81 -2.03
C ARG A 133 -15.98 -3.68 -2.98
N ALA A 134 -16.75 -2.59 -2.99
CA ALA A 134 -16.43 -1.40 -3.79
C ALA A 134 -15.12 -0.74 -3.34
N ARG A 135 -14.86 -0.67 -2.03
CA ARG A 135 -13.58 -0.18 -1.49
C ARG A 135 -12.42 -1.07 -1.89
N ALA A 136 -12.56 -2.39 -1.72
CA ALA A 136 -11.54 -3.36 -2.10
C ALA A 136 -11.24 -3.33 -3.60
N ALA A 137 -12.27 -3.17 -4.44
CA ALA A 137 -12.09 -2.98 -5.88
C ALA A 137 -11.31 -1.69 -6.19
N ARG A 138 -11.65 -0.56 -5.55
CA ARG A 138 -10.90 0.71 -5.69
C ARG A 138 -9.46 0.62 -5.20
N GLU A 139 -9.19 -0.13 -4.12
CA GLU A 139 -7.83 -0.35 -3.63
C GLU A 139 -7.04 -1.25 -4.60
N LYS A 140 -7.67 -2.28 -5.17
CA LYS A 140 -7.05 -3.11 -6.21
C LYS A 140 -6.72 -2.31 -7.46
N THR A 141 -7.62 -1.44 -7.94
CA THR A 141 -7.35 -0.60 -9.12
C THR A 141 -6.27 0.44 -8.85
N LYS A 142 -6.27 1.07 -7.67
CA LYS A 142 -5.16 1.95 -7.26
C LYS A 142 -3.83 1.19 -7.19
N ALA A 143 -3.84 -0.04 -6.68
CA ALA A 143 -2.64 -0.87 -6.60
C ALA A 143 -2.13 -1.33 -7.98
N THR A 144 -3.01 -1.62 -8.94
CA THR A 144 -2.59 -1.94 -10.32
C THR A 144 -2.06 -0.70 -11.04
N GLU A 145 -2.66 0.47 -10.83
CA GLU A 145 -2.19 1.74 -11.38
C GLU A 145 -0.83 2.16 -10.82
N THR A 146 -0.59 1.99 -9.52
CA THR A 146 0.74 2.25 -8.94
C THR A 146 1.78 1.26 -9.45
N LYS A 147 1.41 -0.02 -9.63
CA LYS A 147 2.28 -1.04 -10.26
C LYS A 147 2.60 -0.70 -11.72
N SER A 148 1.65 -0.23 -12.50
CA SER A 148 1.90 0.15 -13.90
C SER A 148 2.81 1.38 -13.99
N LYS A 149 2.59 2.41 -13.17
CA LYS A 149 3.43 3.62 -13.09
C LYS A 149 4.86 3.38 -12.61
N THR A 150 5.13 2.21 -12.00
CA THR A 150 6.45 1.83 -11.48
C THR A 150 7.15 0.74 -12.30
N ARG A 151 6.48 0.18 -13.33
CA ARG A 151 7.06 -0.83 -14.22
C ARG A 151 7.91 -0.13 -15.29
N SER A 152 9.17 -0.56 -15.44
CA SER A 152 10.04 -0.03 -16.49
C SER A 152 9.47 -0.38 -17.87
N ILE A 153 9.49 0.61 -18.76
CA ILE A 153 9.04 0.46 -20.15
C ILE A 153 10.20 -0.14 -20.95
N LEU A 154 11.42 0.30 -20.64
CA LEU A 154 12.62 -0.21 -21.27
C LEU A 154 12.96 -1.61 -20.74
N ARG A 155 13.27 -2.51 -21.67
CA ARG A 155 13.75 -3.87 -21.39
C ARG A 155 15.21 -3.97 -21.81
N LEU A 156 16.10 -3.79 -20.85
CA LEU A 156 17.53 -3.94 -21.08
C LEU A 156 17.85 -5.39 -21.50
N PRO A 157 18.68 -5.61 -22.53
CA PRO A 157 19.15 -6.94 -22.90
C PRO A 157 19.75 -7.64 -21.70
N LYS A 158 19.35 -8.90 -21.49
CA LYS A 158 19.85 -9.70 -20.38
C LYS A 158 21.34 -9.95 -20.56
N VAL A 159 22.10 -9.79 -19.48
CA VAL A 159 23.52 -10.16 -19.43
C VAL A 159 23.66 -11.64 -19.80
N PRO A 160 24.71 -12.04 -20.55
CA PRO A 160 24.98 -13.44 -20.87
C PRO A 160 24.98 -14.28 -19.59
N GLN A 161 24.33 -15.44 -19.66
CA GLN A 161 24.26 -16.40 -18.57
C GLN A 161 25.64 -17.01 -18.32
N ASN A 162 26.02 -17.14 -17.05
CA ASN A 162 27.25 -17.85 -16.67
C ASN A 162 27.18 -19.33 -17.12
N THR A 163 28.33 -19.97 -17.32
CA THR A 163 28.48 -21.40 -17.68
C THR A 163 27.58 -22.33 -16.87
N TRP A 164 27.52 -22.17 -15.55
CA TRP A 164 26.62 -22.94 -14.68
C TRP A 164 25.13 -22.69 -14.99
N GLN A 165 24.74 -21.46 -15.31
CA GLN A 165 23.35 -21.12 -15.63
C GLN A 165 22.92 -21.72 -16.97
N ILE A 166 23.82 -21.73 -17.95
CA ILE A 166 23.61 -22.41 -19.24
C ILE A 166 23.38 -23.91 -19.01
N PHE A 167 24.27 -24.55 -18.23
CA PHE A 167 24.11 -25.95 -17.85
C PHE A 167 22.78 -26.21 -17.11
N LEU A 168 22.44 -25.39 -16.12
CA LEU A 168 21.22 -25.57 -15.33
C LEU A 168 19.98 -25.44 -16.21
N GLU A 169 19.98 -24.54 -17.19
CA GLU A 169 18.88 -24.41 -18.16
C GLU A 169 18.77 -25.67 -19.03
N GLU A 170 19.88 -26.19 -19.55
CA GLU A 170 19.93 -27.45 -20.30
C GLU A 170 19.41 -28.62 -19.45
N TYR A 171 19.87 -28.73 -18.20
CA TYR A 171 19.40 -29.74 -17.25
C TYR A 171 17.90 -29.63 -16.96
N ILE A 172 17.38 -28.41 -16.78
CA ILE A 172 15.93 -28.17 -16.61
C ILE A 172 15.17 -28.59 -17.87
N THR A 173 15.68 -28.30 -19.07
CA THR A 173 15.03 -28.70 -20.32
C THR A 173 15.01 -30.22 -20.49
N GLU A 174 16.10 -30.91 -20.16
CA GLU A 174 16.19 -32.37 -20.17
C GLU A 174 15.17 -32.97 -19.19
N LYS A 175 15.12 -32.46 -17.97
CA LYS A 175 14.14 -32.89 -16.96
C LYS A 175 12.71 -32.64 -17.41
N LYS A 176 12.45 -31.53 -18.09
CA LYS A 176 11.13 -31.23 -18.64
C LYS A 176 10.74 -32.19 -19.77
N GLN A 177 11.68 -32.63 -20.58
CA GLN A 177 11.45 -33.62 -21.65
C GLN A 177 11.21 -35.02 -21.08
N GLN A 178 11.80 -35.36 -19.93
CA GLN A 178 11.59 -36.63 -19.23
C GLN A 178 10.23 -36.73 -18.52
N LEU A 179 9.53 -35.60 -18.31
CA LEU A 179 8.24 -35.58 -17.65
C LEU A 179 7.12 -36.01 -18.59
N GLY A 180 6.17 -36.79 -18.07
CA GLY A 180 4.97 -37.17 -18.80
C GLY A 180 4.01 -36.00 -19.03
N PRO A 181 3.05 -36.14 -19.97
CA PRO A 181 2.03 -35.12 -20.21
C PRO A 181 1.25 -34.79 -18.93
N GLY A 182 1.31 -33.53 -18.50
CA GLY A 182 0.59 -33.05 -17.31
C GLY A 182 1.36 -33.14 -15.99
N GLU A 183 2.55 -33.75 -15.99
CA GLU A 183 3.42 -33.77 -14.82
C GLU A 183 4.13 -32.42 -14.65
N LYS A 184 4.11 -31.89 -13.42
CA LYS A 184 4.69 -30.58 -13.12
C LYS A 184 6.16 -30.73 -12.83
N LEU A 185 6.97 -29.87 -13.47
CA LEU A 185 8.39 -29.78 -13.18
C LEU A 185 8.63 -29.54 -11.67
N PRO A 186 9.54 -30.28 -11.04
CA PRO A 186 9.95 -30.01 -9.67
C PRO A 186 10.43 -28.57 -9.47
N SER A 187 10.36 -28.07 -8.24
CA SER A 187 10.83 -26.73 -7.92
C SER A 187 12.30 -26.54 -8.32
N VAL A 188 12.65 -25.36 -8.82
CA VAL A 188 14.02 -25.00 -9.23
C VAL A 188 15.04 -25.30 -8.13
N THR A 189 14.67 -25.15 -6.86
CA THR A 189 15.54 -25.46 -5.71
C THR A 189 15.91 -26.95 -5.64
N VAL A 190 14.97 -27.85 -5.98
CA VAL A 190 15.23 -29.30 -6.02
C VAL A 190 16.10 -29.63 -7.21
N LEU A 191 15.75 -29.12 -8.40
CA LEU A 191 16.54 -29.33 -9.62
C LEU A 191 17.97 -28.83 -9.47
N THR A 192 18.17 -27.69 -8.80
CA THR A 192 19.50 -27.14 -8.52
C THR A 192 20.31 -28.08 -7.62
N LYS A 193 19.70 -28.67 -6.58
CA LYS A 193 20.39 -29.62 -5.69
C LYS A 193 20.86 -30.86 -6.45
N ASP A 194 20.06 -31.36 -7.38
CA ASP A 194 20.40 -32.52 -8.21
C ASP A 194 21.42 -32.17 -9.31
N ALA A 195 21.37 -30.95 -9.84
CA ALA A 195 22.23 -30.46 -10.90
C ALA A 195 23.66 -30.12 -10.44
N VAL A 196 23.84 -29.64 -9.20
CA VAL A 196 25.16 -29.28 -8.66
C VAL A 196 26.18 -30.42 -8.71
N PRO A 197 25.91 -31.64 -8.19
CA PRO A 197 26.86 -32.74 -8.28
C PRO A 197 27.15 -33.12 -9.74
N ARG A 198 26.13 -33.10 -10.61
CA ARG A 198 26.32 -33.38 -12.05
C ARG A 198 27.23 -32.37 -12.73
N TYR A 199 27.08 -31.08 -12.44
CA TYR A 199 27.98 -30.06 -12.98
C TYR A 199 29.40 -30.16 -12.45
N ARG A 200 29.57 -30.58 -11.19
CA ARG A 200 30.90 -30.81 -10.62
C ARG A 200 31.61 -31.99 -11.26
N SER A 201 30.86 -33.01 -11.70
CA SER A 201 31.40 -34.14 -12.46
C SER A 201 31.60 -33.84 -13.94
N LEU A 202 31.12 -32.71 -14.46
CA LEU A 202 31.44 -32.30 -15.84
C LEU A 202 32.90 -31.86 -15.90
N GLU A 203 33.72 -32.60 -16.64
CA GLU A 203 35.11 -32.27 -16.93
C GLU A 203 35.40 -32.50 -18.43
N GLY A 204 36.51 -31.94 -18.92
CA GLY A 204 36.93 -32.09 -20.30
C GLY A 204 36.04 -31.31 -21.29
N ALA A 205 35.66 -31.97 -22.39
CA ALA A 205 35.08 -31.34 -23.58
C ALA A 205 33.70 -30.71 -23.33
N GLU A 206 32.85 -31.32 -22.49
CA GLU A 206 31.49 -30.82 -22.23
C GLU A 206 31.50 -29.50 -21.45
N LYS A 207 32.38 -29.41 -20.45
CA LYS A 207 32.59 -28.17 -19.69
C LYS A 207 33.20 -27.07 -20.56
N GLN A 208 34.14 -27.45 -21.44
CA GLN A 208 34.73 -26.51 -22.39
C GLN A 208 33.69 -25.97 -23.37
N ALA A 209 32.81 -26.83 -23.92
CA ALA A 209 31.74 -26.40 -24.81
C ALA A 209 30.79 -25.40 -24.15
N LEU A 210 30.45 -25.60 -22.86
CA LEU A 210 29.65 -24.63 -22.10
C LEU A 210 30.40 -23.30 -21.88
N GLN A 211 31.71 -23.36 -21.68
CA GLN A 211 32.55 -22.17 -21.54
C GLN A 211 32.67 -21.41 -22.86
N ASP A 212 32.82 -22.10 -23.98
CA ASP A 212 32.87 -21.51 -25.32
C ASP A 212 31.55 -20.84 -25.67
N ARG A 213 30.41 -21.46 -25.34
CA ARG A 213 29.06 -20.85 -25.47
C ARG A 213 28.94 -19.57 -24.65
N TYR A 214 29.39 -19.59 -23.39
CA TYR A 214 29.41 -18.40 -22.55
C TYR A 214 30.26 -17.29 -23.16
N GLN A 215 31.47 -17.63 -23.62
CA GLN A 215 32.40 -16.67 -24.20
C GLN A 215 31.84 -16.06 -25.49
N ALA A 216 31.29 -16.88 -26.39
CA ALA A 216 30.62 -16.41 -27.59
C ALA A 216 29.44 -15.47 -27.27
N ALA A 217 28.60 -15.81 -26.28
CA ALA A 217 27.51 -14.95 -25.84
C ALA A 217 28.00 -13.64 -25.20
N ARG A 218 29.12 -13.70 -24.47
CA ARG A 218 29.77 -12.53 -23.86
C ARG A 218 30.31 -11.58 -24.93
N ASP A 219 30.95 -12.12 -25.95
CA ASP A 219 31.56 -11.33 -27.02
C ASP A 219 30.50 -10.72 -27.96
N ALA A 220 29.36 -11.40 -28.13
CA ALA A 220 28.20 -10.86 -28.85
C ALA A 220 27.43 -9.78 -28.06
N TYR A 221 27.51 -9.78 -26.71
CA TYR A 221 26.68 -8.93 -25.87
C TYR A 221 26.88 -7.41 -26.08
N PRO A 222 28.10 -6.87 -26.26
CA PRO A 222 28.30 -5.46 -26.60
C PRO A 222 27.55 -5.05 -27.87
N ALA A 223 27.55 -5.89 -28.92
CA ALA A 223 26.82 -5.61 -30.15
C ALA A 223 25.29 -5.63 -29.92
N ILE A 224 24.80 -6.56 -29.10
CA ILE A 224 23.38 -6.60 -28.70
C ILE A 224 23.01 -5.35 -27.89
N LEU A 225 23.89 -4.89 -26.99
CA LEU A 225 23.68 -3.67 -26.21
C LEU A 225 23.65 -2.43 -27.10
N ASP A 226 24.56 -2.32 -28.06
CA ASP A 226 24.60 -1.20 -29.01
C ASP A 226 23.36 -1.19 -29.91
N ALA A 227 22.99 -2.34 -30.48
CA ALA A 227 21.75 -2.49 -31.24
C ALA A 227 20.53 -2.07 -30.41
N TRP A 228 20.47 -2.48 -29.15
CA TRP A 228 19.39 -2.08 -28.24
C TRP A 228 19.41 -0.58 -27.92
N GLN A 229 20.58 0.02 -27.69
CA GLN A 229 20.71 1.46 -27.43
C GLN A 229 20.19 2.28 -28.62
N LYS A 230 20.43 1.83 -29.86
CA LYS A 230 19.89 2.45 -31.07
C LYS A 230 18.36 2.36 -31.19
N THR A 231 17.73 1.36 -30.58
CA THR A 231 16.25 1.31 -30.51
C THR A 231 15.65 2.33 -29.53
N LEU A 232 16.46 2.97 -28.68
CA LEU A 232 15.97 3.91 -27.68
C LEU A 232 15.70 5.27 -28.30
N THR A 233 14.42 5.62 -28.43
CA THR A 233 14.04 6.99 -28.77
C THR A 233 14.10 7.89 -27.53
N PRO A 234 14.34 9.21 -27.71
CA PRO A 234 14.28 10.16 -26.60
C PRO A 234 12.96 10.12 -25.83
N GLU A 235 11.84 9.90 -26.52
CA GLU A 235 10.52 9.73 -25.90
C GLU A 235 10.44 8.51 -24.99
N MET A 236 11.02 7.37 -25.39
CA MET A 236 11.09 6.19 -24.55
C MET A 236 11.94 6.43 -23.29
N ILE A 237 13.05 7.16 -23.43
CA ILE A 237 13.92 7.55 -22.31
C ILE A 237 13.19 8.49 -21.34
N ARG A 238 12.42 9.48 -21.85
CA ARG A 238 11.59 10.38 -21.02
C ARG A 238 10.55 9.60 -20.20
N LYS A 239 9.81 8.70 -20.85
CA LYS A 239 8.80 7.87 -20.16
C LYS A 239 9.43 6.98 -19.10
N GLU A 240 10.58 6.36 -19.38
CA GLU A 240 11.33 5.59 -18.38
C GLU A 240 11.85 6.46 -17.23
N ASN A 241 12.28 7.69 -17.50
CA ASN A 241 12.72 8.62 -16.47
C ASN A 241 11.60 9.02 -15.50
N VAL A 242 10.36 9.15 -15.99
CA VAL A 242 9.17 9.32 -15.14
C VAL A 242 8.97 8.11 -14.23
N VAL A 243 9.07 6.90 -14.77
CA VAL A 243 9.00 5.66 -13.98
C VAL A 243 10.09 5.62 -12.92
N ARG A 244 11.35 5.94 -13.28
CA ARG A 244 12.48 5.98 -12.33
C ARG A 244 12.29 7.04 -11.25
N ALA A 245 11.75 8.21 -11.58
CA ALA A 245 11.41 9.25 -10.63
C ALA A 245 10.32 8.78 -9.64
N ASN A 246 9.26 8.16 -10.13
CA ASN A 246 8.20 7.58 -9.29
C ASN A 246 8.74 6.50 -8.35
N ARG A 247 9.59 5.59 -8.86
CA ARG A 247 10.24 4.57 -8.04
C ARG A 247 11.15 5.17 -6.97
N ARG A 248 11.88 6.26 -7.28
CA ARG A 248 12.69 6.98 -6.29
C ARG A 248 11.82 7.65 -5.23
N ARG A 249 10.74 8.32 -5.62
CA ARG A 249 9.79 8.96 -4.70
C ARG A 249 9.17 7.94 -3.72
N LEU A 250 8.92 6.72 -4.18
CA LEU A 250 8.39 5.64 -3.37
C LEU A 250 9.46 4.86 -2.58
N GLY A 251 10.75 5.17 -2.75
CA GLY A 251 11.85 4.44 -2.09
C GLY A 251 12.19 3.07 -2.68
N LEU A 252 11.55 2.64 -3.78
CA LEU A 252 11.78 1.33 -4.43
C LEU A 252 13.10 1.27 -5.23
N SER A 253 13.75 2.40 -5.49
CA SER A 253 14.96 2.46 -6.32
C SER A 253 15.79 3.70 -5.99
N ARG A 254 17.11 3.58 -6.18
CA ARG A 254 18.07 4.71 -6.17
C ARG A 254 18.66 5.01 -7.55
N LYS A 255 18.17 4.36 -8.61
CA LYS A 255 18.68 4.54 -9.99
C LYS A 255 18.43 5.97 -10.48
N ARG A 256 19.46 6.60 -11.06
CA ARG A 256 19.40 7.94 -11.66
C ARG A 256 18.60 7.91 -12.98
N ALA A 257 18.17 9.10 -13.40
CA ALA A 257 17.60 9.31 -14.73
C ALA A 257 18.64 8.97 -15.81
N LEU A 258 18.17 8.35 -16.88
CA LEU A 258 18.92 8.13 -18.11
C LEU A 258 19.12 9.47 -18.82
N ARG A 259 20.28 9.62 -19.47
CA ARG A 259 20.60 10.78 -20.30
C ARG A 259 20.07 10.55 -21.71
N ILE A 260 19.64 11.62 -22.36
CA ILE A 260 19.29 11.63 -23.78
C ILE A 260 20.47 12.27 -24.48
N ASP A 261 21.09 11.53 -25.39
CA ASP A 261 22.23 12.03 -26.15
C ASP A 261 21.75 13.06 -27.18
N GLY A 262 22.48 14.16 -27.31
CA GLY A 262 22.12 15.27 -28.21
C GLY A 262 21.04 16.22 -27.71
N GLU A 263 20.33 15.94 -26.60
CA GLU A 263 19.34 16.88 -26.04
C GLU A 263 20.04 18.16 -25.54
N PRO A 264 19.66 19.35 -26.02
CA PRO A 264 20.20 20.62 -25.53
C PRO A 264 20.04 20.74 -24.01
N LYS A 265 21.09 21.23 -23.34
CA LYS A 265 21.07 21.41 -21.87
C LYS A 265 20.41 22.73 -21.53
N LYS A 266 19.62 22.72 -20.45
CA LYS A 266 19.04 23.95 -19.90
C LYS A 266 20.14 24.97 -19.58
N PRO A 267 19.93 26.26 -19.89
CA PRO A 267 20.88 27.31 -19.60
C PRO A 267 21.05 27.44 -18.09
N LEU A 268 22.24 27.86 -17.69
CA LEU A 268 22.59 28.06 -16.29
C LEU A 268 21.86 29.29 -15.75
N THR A 269 21.16 29.17 -14.62
CA THR A 269 20.42 30.30 -14.05
C THR A 269 21.37 31.41 -13.60
N PRO A 270 20.91 32.68 -13.49
CA PRO A 270 21.76 33.82 -13.12
C PRO A 270 22.60 33.55 -11.85
N PHE A 271 21.96 33.00 -10.82
CA PHE A 271 22.62 32.64 -9.57
C PHE A 271 23.70 31.57 -9.72
N PHE A 272 23.44 30.52 -10.51
CA PHE A 272 24.44 29.46 -10.72
C PHE A 272 25.61 29.93 -11.58
N ARG A 273 25.36 30.90 -12.49
CA ARG A 273 26.42 31.58 -13.24
C ARG A 273 27.34 32.36 -12.30
N PHE A 274 26.77 33.21 -11.44
CA PHE A 274 27.51 33.88 -10.37
C PHE A 274 28.29 32.90 -9.48
N CYS A 275 27.66 31.82 -9.02
CA CYS A 275 28.34 30.80 -8.22
C CYS A 275 29.53 30.17 -8.95
N ASN A 276 29.42 29.94 -10.26
CA ASN A 276 30.51 29.35 -11.04
C ASN A 276 31.66 30.34 -11.23
N GLU A 277 31.36 31.62 -11.46
CA GLU A 277 32.37 32.68 -11.60
C GLU A 277 33.19 32.83 -10.30
N ILE A 278 32.52 32.98 -9.16
CA ILE A 278 33.18 33.11 -7.85
C ILE A 278 33.95 31.84 -7.45
N ARG A 279 33.47 30.65 -7.83
CA ARG A 279 34.22 29.39 -7.61
C ARG A 279 35.42 29.27 -8.54
N ALA A 280 35.37 29.84 -9.74
CA ALA A 280 36.50 29.87 -10.67
C ALA A 280 37.62 30.80 -10.19
N GLU A 281 37.28 31.89 -9.49
CA GLU A 281 38.25 32.75 -8.79
C GLU A 281 38.99 32.04 -7.64
N GLY A 282 38.43 30.91 -7.16
CA GLY A 282 39.02 30.06 -6.14
C GLY A 282 38.51 30.32 -4.72
N ALA A 283 38.90 29.45 -3.78
CA ALA A 283 38.42 29.49 -2.40
C ALA A 283 38.78 30.79 -1.66
N ASN A 284 39.83 31.50 -2.10
CA ASN A 284 40.30 32.74 -1.51
C ASN A 284 39.57 33.98 -2.02
N SER A 285 38.50 33.83 -2.82
CA SER A 285 37.71 34.98 -3.25
C SER A 285 37.13 35.72 -2.04
N SER A 286 36.89 37.02 -2.20
CA SER A 286 36.34 37.88 -1.13
C SER A 286 35.03 37.35 -0.55
N VAL A 287 34.28 36.58 -1.36
CA VAL A 287 33.02 35.95 -1.00
C VAL A 287 33.21 34.61 -0.28
N LEU A 288 34.17 33.78 -0.70
CA LEU A 288 34.37 32.43 -0.17
C LEU A 288 35.30 32.37 1.06
N GLN A 289 36.13 33.40 1.26
CA GLN A 289 36.90 33.62 2.50
C GLN A 289 37.78 32.43 2.93
N GLY A 290 38.31 31.66 1.97
CA GLY A 290 39.14 30.48 2.21
C GLY A 290 38.36 29.22 2.59
N GLU A 291 37.02 29.24 2.57
CA GLU A 291 36.20 28.10 2.97
C GLU A 291 36.30 26.95 1.95
N THR A 292 36.49 25.73 2.45
CA THR A 292 36.66 24.52 1.62
C THR A 292 35.41 23.64 1.58
N ASP A 293 34.51 23.77 2.54
CA ASP A 293 33.27 22.99 2.58
C ASP A 293 32.24 23.56 1.59
N ILE A 294 31.89 22.76 0.58
CA ILE A 294 30.92 23.08 -0.48
C ILE A 294 29.58 23.56 0.10
N THR A 295 29.15 23.01 1.24
CA THR A 295 27.87 23.38 1.86
C THR A 295 27.94 24.80 2.42
N LYS A 296 29.03 25.14 3.10
CA LYS A 296 29.26 26.47 3.66
C LYS A 296 29.54 27.51 2.58
N GLN A 297 30.34 27.15 1.57
CA GLN A 297 30.54 27.98 0.38
C GLN A 297 29.19 28.35 -0.26
N SER A 298 28.27 27.39 -0.38
CA SER A 298 26.94 27.64 -0.96
C SER A 298 26.12 28.63 -0.12
N GLN A 299 26.25 28.61 1.21
CA GLN A 299 25.60 29.58 2.09
C GLN A 299 26.20 30.98 1.95
N LEU A 300 27.53 31.10 1.83
CA LEU A 300 28.22 32.36 1.62
C LEU A 300 27.85 32.99 0.26
N LEU A 301 27.86 32.19 -0.80
CA LEU A 301 27.42 32.61 -2.15
C LEU A 301 25.97 33.08 -2.15
N ALA A 302 25.07 32.37 -1.45
CA ALA A 302 23.68 32.78 -1.34
C ALA A 302 23.49 34.11 -0.60
N ARG A 303 24.34 34.40 0.41
CA ARG A 303 24.33 35.70 1.11
C ARG A 303 24.86 36.82 0.20
N ALA A 304 25.99 36.58 -0.47
CA ALA A 304 26.58 37.54 -1.39
C ALA A 304 25.63 37.89 -2.55
N TRP A 305 25.00 36.88 -3.16
CA TRP A 305 24.01 37.10 -4.21
C TRP A 305 22.83 37.98 -3.78
N LYS A 306 22.35 37.82 -2.54
CA LYS A 306 21.27 38.66 -1.99
C LYS A 306 21.71 40.09 -1.67
N ALA A 307 23.00 40.31 -1.48
CA ALA A 307 23.57 41.62 -1.21
C ALA A 307 23.88 42.41 -2.50
N LEU A 308 23.88 41.76 -3.66
CA LEU A 308 24.08 42.42 -4.95
C LEU A 308 22.94 43.40 -5.26
N SER A 309 23.31 44.55 -5.81
CA SER A 309 22.38 45.54 -6.33
C SER A 309 21.70 45.05 -7.62
N LEU A 310 20.61 45.72 -8.01
CA LEU A 310 19.92 45.41 -9.27
C LEU A 310 20.82 45.61 -10.49
N GLU A 311 21.75 46.57 -10.44
CA GLU A 311 22.70 46.84 -11.51
C GLU A 311 23.73 45.72 -11.66
N GLU A 312 24.24 45.19 -10.53
CA GLU A 312 25.17 44.06 -10.52
C GLU A 312 24.49 42.74 -10.91
N LEU A 313 23.19 42.60 -10.64
CA LEU A 313 22.39 41.44 -11.04
C LEU A 313 22.04 41.45 -12.53
N LYS A 314 21.89 42.63 -13.13
CA LYS A 314 21.51 42.83 -14.54
C LYS A 314 22.35 42.02 -15.54
N PRO A 315 23.70 42.02 -15.52
CA PRO A 315 24.49 41.23 -16.48
C PRO A 315 24.25 39.72 -16.38
N TYR A 316 23.93 39.20 -15.19
CA TYR A 316 23.58 37.77 -15.04
C TYR A 316 22.19 37.45 -15.58
N GLN A 317 21.24 38.37 -15.44
CA GLN A 317 19.89 38.24 -15.97
C GLN A 317 19.88 38.33 -17.50
N ASP A 318 20.58 39.32 -18.06
CA ASP A 318 20.68 39.54 -19.52
C ASP A 318 21.37 38.35 -20.19
N ALA A 319 22.45 37.83 -19.60
CA ALA A 319 23.11 36.63 -20.11
C ALA A 319 22.24 35.38 -20.03
N TYR A 320 21.45 35.23 -18.96
CA TYR A 320 20.48 34.13 -18.86
C TYR A 320 19.37 34.26 -19.91
N ALA A 321 18.86 35.47 -20.15
CA ALA A 321 17.84 35.72 -21.17
C ALA A 321 18.35 35.33 -22.57
N GLY A 322 19.55 35.78 -22.95
CA GLY A 322 20.18 35.39 -24.22
C GLY A 322 20.43 33.88 -24.33
N ALA A 323 20.98 33.26 -23.28
CA ALA A 323 21.19 31.81 -23.26
C ALA A 323 19.87 31.01 -23.30
N GLN A 324 18.79 31.55 -22.71
CA GLN A 324 17.47 30.95 -22.73
C GLN A 324 16.83 31.04 -24.12
N GLU A 325 17.02 32.13 -24.84
CA GLU A 325 16.61 32.24 -26.24
C GLU A 325 17.34 31.24 -27.13
N GLN A 326 18.66 31.13 -26.98
CA GLN A 326 19.44 30.15 -27.73
C GLN A 326 18.98 28.72 -27.43
N TYR A 327 18.81 28.38 -26.14
CA TYR A 327 18.29 27.08 -25.74
C TYR A 327 16.92 26.77 -26.36
N LYS A 328 16.01 27.76 -26.45
CA LYS A 328 14.71 27.56 -27.10
C LYS A 328 14.85 27.24 -28.59
N ARG A 329 15.78 27.90 -29.29
CA ARG A 329 16.09 27.63 -30.70
C ARG A 329 16.67 26.22 -30.86
N ASP A 330 17.73 25.92 -30.11
CA ASP A 330 18.39 24.60 -30.15
C ASP A 330 17.41 23.47 -29.83
N MET A 331 16.53 23.66 -28.84
CA MET A 331 15.49 22.68 -28.49
C MET A 331 14.43 22.52 -29.58
N ALA A 332 14.04 23.60 -30.24
CA ALA A 332 13.07 23.54 -31.34
C ALA A 332 13.65 22.77 -32.53
N GLU A 333 14.90 23.07 -32.90
CA GLU A 333 15.64 22.36 -33.95
C GLU A 333 15.81 20.87 -33.60
N TRP A 334 16.25 20.59 -32.38
CA TRP A 334 16.42 19.22 -31.90
C TRP A 334 15.09 18.46 -31.90
N SER A 335 13.99 19.07 -31.45
CA SER A 335 12.66 18.45 -31.45
C SER A 335 12.18 18.14 -32.87
N ALA A 336 12.35 19.08 -33.80
CA ALA A 336 12.01 18.88 -35.20
C ALA A 336 12.83 17.76 -35.84
N GLU A 337 14.11 17.63 -35.48
CA GLU A 337 14.97 16.52 -35.94
C GLU A 337 14.47 15.16 -35.41
N GLN A 338 14.06 15.11 -34.13
CA GLN A 338 13.49 13.89 -33.56
C GLN A 338 12.18 13.49 -34.24
N GLU A 339 11.32 14.46 -34.55
CA GLU A 339 10.07 14.22 -35.28
C GLU A 339 10.33 13.73 -36.70
N ARG A 340 11.29 14.34 -37.42
CA ARG A 340 11.71 13.88 -38.76
C ARG A 340 12.25 12.46 -38.73
N THR A 341 13.14 12.16 -37.78
CA THR A 341 13.71 10.81 -37.62
C THR A 341 12.62 9.79 -37.31
N ALA A 342 11.64 10.16 -36.47
CA ALA A 342 10.51 9.30 -36.16
C ALA A 342 9.66 9.00 -37.40
N GLN A 343 9.38 10.00 -38.24
CA GLN A 343 8.62 9.84 -39.49
C GLN A 343 9.34 8.98 -40.53
N LEU A 344 10.67 9.08 -40.63
CA LEU A 344 11.46 8.24 -41.55
C LEU A 344 11.56 6.78 -41.09
N SER A 345 11.37 6.53 -39.79
CA SER A 345 11.42 5.19 -39.19
C SER A 345 10.07 4.48 -39.10
N ALA A 346 8.97 5.19 -39.37
CA ALA A 346 7.60 4.69 -39.37
C ALA A 346 7.17 4.28 -40.78
#